data_AF-A0A5C6ES48-F1
#
_entry.id   AF-A0A5C6ES48-F1
#
_cell.length_a   1.000
_cell.length_b   1.000
_cell.length_c   1.000
_cell.angle_alpha   90.00
_cell.angle_beta   90.00
_cell.angle_gamma   90.00
#
_symmetry.space_group_name_H-M   'P 1'
#
loop_
_entity.id
_entity.type
_entity.pdbx_description
1 polymer ?
#
loop_
_entity_poly.entity_id
_entity_poly.type
_entity_poly.pdbx_seq_one_letter_code
_entity_poly.pdbx_strand_id
1 'polypeptide(L)'
;MSKRVSHSLLDPYIGPPLAALYPRLPIPRWFPPEGIVAIGHLSAIGGAIGLAISTQVWWGGLIAAVGIAGNHFADCIDGRHARATGQCRNGGELLDHFTDPLSFTYWMVGLAVACGRLDLGLVAVIALMAMAVLTNLRAKLTGEFTLAAFGPTEFKSLLAGFGVVLAIIGSLAGLEIALASATVGLATLCILGVTLLPIQLFQSVREVNRFGGQPDTSDWETTRSTTHPAAQKNSAA
;
A
#
# COMPACT_ATOMS: atom_id res chain seq x y z
N MET A 1 3.79 10.10 -20.12
CA MET A 1 4.13 9.62 -18.76
C MET A 1 3.33 10.45 -17.79
N SER A 2 2.61 9.82 -16.87
CA SER A 2 1.95 10.53 -15.77
C SER A 2 3.00 11.27 -14.95
N LYS A 3 2.73 12.52 -14.60
CA LYS A 3 3.60 13.28 -13.70
C LYS A 3 3.48 12.65 -12.31
N ARG A 4 4.63 12.29 -11.70
CA ARG A 4 4.69 11.79 -10.32
C ARG A 4 5.05 12.95 -9.41
N VAL A 5 4.19 13.29 -8.46
CA VAL A 5 4.40 14.37 -7.50
C VAL A 5 4.24 13.80 -6.10
N SER A 6 5.27 13.93 -5.26
CA SER A 6 5.19 13.54 -3.85
C SER A 6 5.27 14.78 -2.98
N HIS A 7 4.31 14.93 -2.07
CA HIS A 7 4.33 15.94 -1.01
C HIS A 7 4.77 15.35 0.34
N SER A 8 5.23 14.09 0.36
CA SER A 8 5.62 13.36 1.56
C SER A 8 6.61 14.14 2.42
N LEU A 9 6.38 14.11 3.73
CA LEU A 9 7.19 14.76 4.74
C LEU A 9 8.49 14.00 5.01
N LEU A 10 8.44 12.67 4.99
CA LEU A 10 9.56 11.80 5.36
C LEU A 10 10.33 11.27 4.15
N ASP A 11 9.67 11.10 2.99
CA ASP A 11 10.30 10.49 1.81
C ASP A 11 11.60 11.18 1.38
N PRO A 12 11.72 12.54 1.38
CA PRO A 12 12.98 13.20 1.04
C PRO A 12 14.16 12.80 1.94
N TYR A 13 13.89 12.36 3.17
CA TYR A 13 14.90 12.00 4.17
C TYR A 13 15.10 10.49 4.31
N ILE A 14 14.14 9.67 3.90
CA ILE A 14 14.18 8.20 4.03
C ILE A 14 14.48 7.54 2.67
N GLY A 15 13.73 7.88 1.63
CA GLY A 15 13.81 7.25 0.31
C GLY A 15 15.19 7.35 -0.33
N PRO A 16 15.77 8.57 -0.52
CA PRO A 16 17.06 8.72 -1.15
C PRO A 16 18.21 8.02 -0.40
N PRO A 17 18.33 8.11 0.94
CA PRO A 17 19.35 7.35 1.67
C PRO A 17 19.21 5.84 1.54
N LEU A 18 17.99 5.29 1.61
CA LEU A 18 17.77 3.85 1.43
C LEU A 18 18.12 3.41 0.00
N ALA A 19 17.65 4.14 -1.01
CA ALA A 19 17.98 3.87 -2.42
C ALA A 19 19.48 4.01 -2.72
N ALA A 20 20.21 4.87 -1.99
CA ALA A 20 21.66 5.03 -2.10
C ALA A 20 22.44 3.81 -1.60
N LEU A 21 21.80 2.88 -0.87
CA LEU A 21 22.41 1.61 -0.49
C LEU A 21 22.45 0.61 -1.67
N TYR A 22 21.64 0.80 -2.71
CA TYR A 22 21.52 -0.11 -3.86
C TYR A 22 22.87 -0.57 -4.45
N PRO A 23 23.87 0.30 -4.71
CA PRO A 23 25.16 -0.13 -5.27
C PRO A 23 25.96 -1.09 -4.39
N ARG A 24 25.63 -1.19 -3.10
CA ARG A 24 26.28 -2.08 -2.13
C ARG A 24 25.56 -3.42 -1.99
N LEU A 25 24.35 -3.56 -2.53
CA LEU A 25 23.57 -4.78 -2.45
C LEU A 25 23.98 -5.75 -3.57
N PRO A 26 24.25 -7.03 -3.25
CA PRO A 26 24.63 -8.04 -4.24
C PRO A 26 23.40 -8.56 -5.00
N ILE A 27 22.59 -7.68 -5.61
CA ILE A 27 21.42 -8.06 -6.41
C ILE A 27 21.87 -8.30 -7.85
N PRO A 28 21.75 -9.53 -8.40
CA PRO A 28 22.15 -9.81 -9.77
C PRO A 28 21.34 -9.00 -10.78
N ARG A 29 21.97 -8.53 -11.88
CA ARG A 29 21.29 -7.73 -12.91
C ARG A 29 20.13 -8.46 -13.61
N TRP A 30 20.14 -9.80 -13.61
CA TRP A 30 19.08 -10.63 -14.19
C TRP A 30 17.90 -10.84 -13.24
N PHE A 31 18.06 -10.52 -11.95
CA PHE A 31 17.00 -10.68 -10.97
C PHE A 31 15.86 -9.72 -11.32
N PRO A 32 14.60 -10.17 -11.38
CA PRO A 32 13.50 -9.30 -11.75
C PRO A 32 13.16 -8.34 -10.59
N PRO A 33 12.83 -7.07 -10.86
CA PRO A 33 12.30 -6.14 -9.85
C PRO A 33 11.09 -6.71 -9.09
N GLU A 34 10.24 -7.48 -9.76
CA GLU A 34 9.09 -8.17 -9.14
C GLU A 34 9.51 -9.18 -8.07
N GLY A 35 10.71 -9.75 -8.17
CA GLY A 35 11.28 -10.58 -7.12
C GLY A 35 11.63 -9.78 -5.86
N ILE A 36 12.04 -8.52 -6.02
CA ILE A 36 12.31 -7.60 -4.90
C ILE A 36 10.98 -7.22 -4.22
N VAL A 37 9.94 -6.93 -5.00
CA VAL A 37 8.57 -6.71 -4.50
C VAL A 37 8.08 -7.91 -3.67
N ALA A 38 8.30 -9.13 -4.16
CA ALA A 38 7.92 -10.35 -3.46
C ALA A 38 8.67 -10.52 -2.12
N ILE A 39 9.98 -10.24 -2.08
CA ILE A 39 10.77 -10.22 -0.84
C ILE A 39 10.21 -9.17 0.13
N GLY A 40 9.89 -7.97 -0.38
CA GLY A 40 9.23 -6.91 0.40
C GLY A 40 7.91 -7.37 1.00
N HIS A 41 7.11 -8.14 0.26
CA HIS A 41 5.85 -8.72 0.75
C HIS A 41 6.04 -9.79 1.82
N LEU A 42 7.04 -10.66 1.68
CA LEU A 42 7.40 -11.61 2.72
C LEU A 42 7.84 -10.87 4.01
N SER A 43 8.58 -9.77 3.87
CA SER A 43 8.93 -8.91 4.99
C SER A 43 7.70 -8.26 5.62
N ALA A 44 6.73 -7.79 4.82
CA ALA A 44 5.48 -7.24 5.31
C ALA A 44 4.65 -8.28 6.08
N ILE A 45 4.57 -9.53 5.60
CA ILE A 45 3.93 -10.64 6.31
C ILE A 45 4.64 -10.91 7.64
N GLY A 46 5.98 -10.92 7.66
CA GLY A 46 6.76 -10.99 8.90
C GLY A 46 6.42 -9.86 9.87
N GLY A 47 6.27 -8.63 9.36
CA GLY A 47 5.83 -7.47 10.14
C GLY A 47 4.42 -7.65 10.73
N ALA A 48 3.49 -8.19 9.95
CA ALA A 48 2.12 -8.48 10.40
C ALA A 48 2.09 -9.56 11.50
N ILE A 49 2.88 -10.63 11.34
CA ILE A 49 3.04 -11.67 12.38
C ILE A 49 3.65 -11.06 13.64
N GLY A 50 4.66 -10.19 13.50
CA GLY A 50 5.26 -9.46 14.62
C GLY A 50 4.23 -8.62 15.39
N LEU A 51 3.36 -7.88 14.68
CA LEU A 51 2.26 -7.14 15.30
C LEU A 51 1.29 -8.09 16.00
N ALA A 52 0.87 -9.18 15.35
CA ALA A 52 -0.07 -10.14 15.91
C ALA A 52 0.37 -10.72 17.26
N ILE A 53 1.67 -10.92 17.45
CA ILE A 53 2.23 -11.46 18.71
C ILE A 53 2.74 -10.38 19.67
N SER A 54 2.69 -9.09 19.31
CA SER A 54 3.33 -8.00 20.08
C SER A 54 2.72 -7.77 21.46
N THR A 55 1.53 -8.30 21.71
CA THR A 55 0.82 -8.26 23.01
C THR A 55 0.94 -9.56 23.79
N GLN A 56 1.53 -10.59 23.20
CA GLN A 56 1.80 -11.90 23.82
C GLN A 56 3.28 -12.03 24.22
N VAL A 57 4.18 -11.45 23.41
CA VAL A 57 5.61 -11.37 23.66
C VAL A 57 6.12 -9.99 23.29
N TRP A 58 6.89 -9.36 24.17
CA TRP A 58 7.33 -7.97 23.99
C TRP A 58 8.17 -7.78 22.72
N TRP A 59 9.03 -8.74 22.38
CA TRP A 59 9.88 -8.66 21.19
C TRP A 59 9.10 -8.80 19.87
N GLY A 60 7.82 -9.19 19.91
CA GLY A 60 6.94 -9.19 18.73
C GLY A 60 6.89 -7.82 18.05
N GLY A 61 6.86 -6.75 18.85
CA GLY A 61 6.91 -5.38 18.33
C GLY A 61 8.21 -5.04 17.58
N LEU A 62 9.33 -5.67 17.92
CA LEU A 62 10.59 -5.51 17.16
C LEU A 62 10.54 -6.24 15.83
N ILE A 63 9.95 -7.44 15.78
CA ILE A 63 9.71 -8.15 14.52
C ILE A 63 8.79 -7.34 13.61
N ALA A 64 7.75 -6.73 14.18
CA ALA A 64 6.88 -5.81 13.45
C ALA A 64 7.68 -4.69 12.79
N ALA A 65 8.48 -3.98 13.59
CA ALA A 65 9.28 -2.86 13.12
C ALA A 65 10.28 -3.26 12.02
N VAL A 66 11.00 -4.37 12.21
CA VAL A 66 11.97 -4.89 11.23
C VAL A 66 11.26 -5.34 9.95
N GLY A 67 10.12 -6.03 10.06
CA GLY A 67 9.37 -6.50 8.90
C GLY A 67 8.81 -5.35 8.05
N ILE A 68 8.26 -4.32 8.70
CA ILE A 68 7.76 -3.11 8.04
C ILE A 68 8.92 -2.32 7.40
N ALA A 69 10.03 -2.14 8.12
CA ALA A 69 11.22 -1.47 7.59
C ALA A 69 11.83 -2.23 6.40
N GLY A 70 11.85 -3.57 6.46
CA GLY A 70 12.33 -4.41 5.36
C GLY A 70 11.43 -4.34 4.12
N ASN A 71 10.11 -4.24 4.29
CA ASN A 71 9.17 -3.99 3.20
C ASN A 71 9.44 -2.62 2.55
N HIS A 72 9.55 -1.56 3.37
CA HIS A 72 9.85 -0.22 2.89
C HIS A 72 11.20 -0.15 2.15
N PHE A 73 12.20 -0.87 2.67
CA PHE A 73 13.49 -0.96 2.02
C PHE A 73 13.41 -1.63 0.64
N ALA A 74 12.67 -2.74 0.51
CA ALA A 74 12.48 -3.41 -0.76
C ALA A 74 11.81 -2.49 -1.80
N ASP A 75 10.77 -1.77 -1.39
CA ASP A 75 10.04 -0.76 -2.19
C ASP A 75 10.97 0.38 -2.68
N CYS A 76 11.86 0.90 -1.83
CA CYS A 76 12.86 1.88 -2.26
C CYS A 76 13.88 1.32 -3.28
N ILE A 77 14.12 0.01 -3.26
CA ILE A 77 15.17 -0.66 -4.03
C ILE A 77 14.64 -1.19 -5.37
N ASP A 78 13.39 -1.65 -5.47
CA ASP A 78 12.87 -2.27 -6.68
C ASP A 78 12.87 -1.34 -7.90
N GLY A 79 12.39 -0.11 -7.74
CA GLY A 79 12.32 0.88 -8.81
C GLY A 79 13.72 1.38 -9.15
N ARG A 80 14.61 1.47 -8.15
CA ARG A 80 16.02 1.79 -8.38
C ARG A 80 16.71 0.71 -9.19
N HIS A 81 16.45 -0.56 -8.86
CA HIS A 81 16.96 -1.72 -9.57
C HIS A 81 16.44 -1.76 -11.00
N ALA A 82 15.12 -1.61 -11.21
CA ALA A 82 14.49 -1.58 -12.52
C ALA A 82 15.10 -0.52 -13.44
N ARG A 83 15.32 0.71 -12.93
CA ARG A 83 15.96 1.80 -13.68
C ARG A 83 17.44 1.51 -13.96
N ALA A 84 18.17 0.92 -13.01
CA ALA A 84 19.60 0.63 -13.15
C ALA A 84 19.89 -0.56 -14.08
N THR A 85 18.95 -1.49 -14.23
CA THR A 85 19.09 -2.70 -15.06
C THR A 85 18.33 -2.63 -16.38
N GLY A 86 17.52 -1.59 -16.62
CA GLY A 86 16.73 -1.45 -17.84
C GLY A 86 15.49 -2.35 -17.88
N GLN A 87 14.96 -2.72 -16.71
CA GLN A 87 13.82 -3.64 -16.56
C GLN A 87 12.48 -2.93 -16.25
N CYS A 88 12.38 -1.62 -16.49
CA CYS A 88 11.13 -0.88 -16.29
C CYS A 88 10.04 -1.34 -17.28
N ARG A 89 8.85 -1.68 -16.76
CA ARG A 89 7.69 -2.12 -17.55
C ARG A 89 6.38 -1.86 -16.81
N ASN A 90 5.28 -1.72 -17.57
CA ASN A 90 3.95 -1.45 -17.01
C ASN A 90 3.48 -2.52 -16.03
N GLY A 91 3.84 -3.80 -16.26
CA GLY A 91 3.50 -4.89 -15.34
C GLY A 91 4.17 -4.76 -13.97
N GLY A 92 5.39 -4.23 -13.92
CA GLY A 92 6.09 -3.95 -12.67
C GLY A 92 5.46 -2.78 -11.93
N GLU A 93 5.09 -1.71 -12.64
CA GLU A 93 4.37 -0.57 -12.06
C GLU A 93 3.00 -0.98 -11.52
N LEU A 94 2.25 -1.84 -12.23
CA LEU A 94 0.98 -2.37 -11.75
C LEU A 94 1.16 -3.19 -10.46
N LEU A 95 2.15 -4.08 -10.44
CA LEU A 95 2.41 -4.95 -9.29
C LEU A 95 2.77 -4.11 -8.06
N ASP A 96 3.68 -3.15 -8.21
CA ASP A 96 4.07 -2.21 -7.15
C ASP A 96 2.85 -1.49 -6.54
N HIS A 97 2.07 -0.78 -7.37
CA HIS A 97 0.89 -0.04 -6.91
C HIS A 97 -0.23 -0.93 -6.31
N PHE A 98 -0.38 -2.17 -6.78
CA PHE A 98 -1.38 -3.10 -6.24
C PHE A 98 -0.96 -3.66 -4.88
N THR A 99 0.33 -3.98 -4.74
CA THR A 99 0.84 -4.73 -3.59
C THR A 99 1.15 -3.82 -2.39
N ASP A 100 1.41 -2.52 -2.61
CA ASP A 100 1.63 -1.55 -1.53
C ASP A 100 0.46 -1.44 -0.52
N PRO A 101 -0.80 -1.19 -0.96
CA PRO A 101 -2.00 -1.23 -0.10
C PRO A 101 -2.21 -2.58 0.60
N LEU A 102 -1.79 -3.66 -0.05
CA LEU A 102 -1.92 -5.01 0.47
C LEU A 102 -0.97 -5.26 1.66
N SER A 103 0.26 -4.72 1.61
CA SER A 103 1.20 -4.77 2.74
C SER A 103 0.62 -4.08 3.98
N PHE A 104 0.00 -2.91 3.82
CA PHE A 104 -0.67 -2.23 4.94
C PHE A 104 -1.85 -3.04 5.49
N THR A 105 -2.59 -3.72 4.62
CA THR A 105 -3.70 -4.59 5.02
C THR A 105 -3.22 -5.70 5.95
N TYR A 106 -2.08 -6.33 5.65
CA TYR A 106 -1.48 -7.34 6.54
C TYR A 106 -1.20 -6.78 7.93
N TRP A 107 -0.65 -5.57 8.01
CA TRP A 107 -0.32 -4.95 9.30
C TRP A 107 -1.55 -4.55 10.10
N MET A 108 -2.63 -4.09 9.44
CA MET A 108 -3.90 -3.80 10.11
C MET A 108 -4.53 -5.08 10.68
N VAL A 109 -4.47 -6.19 9.93
CA VAL A 109 -4.91 -7.51 10.42
C VAL A 109 -4.03 -7.96 11.58
N GLY A 110 -2.70 -7.85 11.48
CA GLY A 110 -1.78 -8.19 12.55
C GLY A 110 -2.08 -7.42 13.84
N LEU A 111 -2.26 -6.11 13.76
CA LEU A 111 -2.61 -5.28 14.91
C LEU A 111 -3.99 -5.64 15.50
N ALA A 112 -4.97 -5.96 14.66
CA ALA A 112 -6.29 -6.40 15.10
C ALA A 112 -6.26 -7.76 15.82
N VAL A 113 -5.41 -8.69 15.36
CA VAL A 113 -5.14 -9.95 16.07
C VAL A 113 -4.48 -9.67 17.42
N ALA A 114 -3.52 -8.76 17.47
CA ALA A 114 -2.81 -8.38 18.69
C ALA A 114 -3.77 -7.93 19.80
N CYS A 115 -4.84 -7.19 19.45
CA CYS A 115 -5.82 -6.70 20.41
C CYS A 115 -7.13 -7.51 20.48
N GLY A 116 -7.27 -8.58 19.70
CA GLY A 116 -8.49 -9.38 19.64
C GLY A 116 -9.70 -8.62 19.07
N ARG A 117 -9.48 -7.57 18.27
CA ARG A 117 -10.52 -6.68 17.71
C ARG A 117 -10.54 -6.74 16.18
N LEU A 118 -10.88 -7.91 15.64
CA LEU A 118 -11.04 -8.10 14.19
C LEU A 118 -12.13 -7.23 13.58
N ASP A 119 -13.14 -6.84 14.37
CA ASP A 119 -14.15 -5.85 13.97
C ASP A 119 -13.51 -4.49 13.63
N LEU A 120 -12.61 -4.00 14.47
CA LEU A 120 -11.85 -2.78 14.19
C LEU A 120 -10.85 -2.98 13.05
N GLY A 121 -10.22 -4.16 12.98
CA GLY A 121 -9.35 -4.53 11.86
C GLY A 121 -10.04 -4.43 10.51
N LEU A 122 -11.27 -4.94 10.41
CA LEU A 122 -12.09 -4.84 9.19
C LEU A 122 -12.36 -3.38 8.81
N VAL A 123 -12.72 -2.52 9.79
CA VAL A 123 -12.92 -1.09 9.54
C VAL A 123 -11.64 -0.43 9.01
N ALA A 124 -10.49 -0.71 9.64
CA ALA A 124 -9.20 -0.17 9.20
C ALA A 124 -8.85 -0.60 7.78
N VAL A 125 -9.02 -1.89 7.45
CA VAL A 125 -8.75 -2.43 6.10
C VAL A 125 -9.70 -1.83 5.06
N ILE A 126 -10.99 -1.69 5.36
CA ILE A 126 -11.96 -1.07 4.46
C ILE A 126 -11.58 0.38 4.17
N ALA A 127 -11.30 1.16 5.21
CA ALA A 127 -10.92 2.57 5.05
C ALA A 127 -9.63 2.70 4.24
N LEU A 128 -8.63 1.86 4.52
CA LEU A 128 -7.35 1.86 3.82
C LEU A 128 -7.49 1.48 2.34
N MET A 129 -8.22 0.41 2.04
CA MET A 129 -8.43 -0.03 0.66
C MET A 129 -9.29 0.98 -0.12
N ALA A 130 -10.29 1.60 0.51
CA ALA A 130 -11.06 2.67 -0.11
C ALA A 130 -10.19 3.89 -0.46
N MET A 131 -9.26 4.27 0.43
CA MET A 131 -8.28 5.33 0.15
C MET A 131 -7.37 4.95 -1.02
N ALA A 132 -6.85 3.72 -1.04
CA ALA A 132 -6.00 3.24 -2.13
C ALA A 132 -6.73 3.25 -3.49
N VAL A 133 -7.99 2.79 -3.52
CA VAL A 133 -8.84 2.86 -4.71
C VAL A 133 -9.05 4.30 -5.15
N LEU A 134 -9.35 5.21 -4.23
CA LEU A 134 -9.54 6.62 -4.52
C LEU A 134 -8.28 7.27 -5.12
N THR A 135 -7.10 7.01 -4.55
CA THR A 135 -5.82 7.52 -5.08
C THR A 135 -5.58 7.03 -6.51
N ASN A 136 -5.81 5.74 -6.77
CA ASN A 136 -5.64 5.16 -8.10
C ASN A 136 -6.66 5.68 -9.12
N LEU A 137 -7.94 5.84 -8.72
CA LEU A 137 -8.98 6.42 -9.57
C LEU A 137 -8.64 7.86 -9.94
N ARG A 138 -8.22 8.67 -8.96
CA ARG A 138 -7.80 10.04 -9.21
C ARG A 138 -6.65 10.07 -10.22
N ALA A 139 -5.59 9.28 -10.00
CA ALA A 139 -4.46 9.24 -10.90
C ALA A 139 -4.83 8.81 -12.32
N LYS A 140 -5.79 7.88 -12.47
CA LYS A 140 -6.34 7.50 -13.78
C LYS A 140 -7.07 8.67 -14.45
N LEU A 141 -7.85 9.44 -13.71
CA LEU A 141 -8.69 10.53 -14.26
C LEU A 141 -7.91 11.82 -14.53
N THR A 142 -6.87 12.13 -13.75
CA THR A 142 -6.05 13.34 -13.92
C THR A 142 -4.78 13.10 -14.71
N GLY A 143 -4.36 11.84 -14.88
CA GLY A 143 -3.06 11.51 -15.47
C GLY A 143 -1.87 11.93 -14.58
N GLU A 144 -2.10 12.32 -13.33
CA GLU A 144 -1.07 12.67 -12.36
C GLU A 144 -1.17 11.78 -11.13
N PHE A 145 -0.06 11.12 -10.78
CA PHE A 145 0.02 10.36 -9.55
C PHE A 145 0.59 11.26 -8.45
N THR A 146 -0.30 11.74 -7.58
CA THR A 146 0.05 12.65 -6.49
C THR A 146 -0.04 11.95 -5.14
N LEU A 147 1.02 12.02 -4.34
CA LEU A 147 1.04 11.54 -2.95
C LEU A 147 0.85 12.71 -1.99
N ALA A 148 -0.04 12.52 -1.01
CA ALA A 148 -0.29 13.50 0.05
C ALA A 148 0.92 13.62 0.99
N ALA A 149 0.92 14.66 1.83
CA ALA A 149 1.99 14.88 2.82
C ALA A 149 2.10 13.75 3.84
N PHE A 150 0.96 13.17 4.22
CA PHE A 150 0.91 11.91 4.95
C PHE A 150 0.51 10.79 3.98
N GLY A 151 1.50 10.12 3.42
CA GLY A 151 1.34 9.06 2.42
C GLY A 151 1.87 7.70 2.90
N PRO A 152 2.22 6.81 1.96
CA PRO A 152 2.72 5.47 2.27
C PRO A 152 3.97 5.48 3.16
N THR A 153 4.92 6.39 2.89
CA THR A 153 6.18 6.50 3.64
C THR A 153 5.93 6.87 5.11
N GLU A 154 5.08 7.86 5.36
CA GLU A 154 4.68 8.26 6.72
C GLU A 154 3.96 7.12 7.43
N PHE A 155 3.05 6.43 6.73
CA PHE A 155 2.27 5.37 7.35
C PHE A 155 3.13 4.13 7.67
N LYS A 156 4.05 3.73 6.78
CA LYS A 156 5.07 2.70 7.03
C LYS A 156 5.91 3.07 8.26
N SER A 157 6.39 4.32 8.33
CA SER A 157 7.20 4.82 9.44
C SER A 157 6.45 4.86 10.77
N LEU A 158 5.18 5.31 10.75
CA LEU A 158 4.30 5.32 11.91
C LEU A 158 4.13 3.92 12.48
N LEU A 159 3.81 2.94 11.65
CA LEU A 159 3.58 1.56 12.10
C LEU A 159 4.86 0.87 12.57
N ALA A 160 5.99 1.09 11.90
CA ALA A 160 7.28 0.59 12.36
C ALA A 160 7.65 1.17 13.74
N GLY A 161 7.50 2.49 13.90
CA GLY A 161 7.72 3.16 15.19
C GLY A 161 6.75 2.68 16.27
N PHE A 162 5.48 2.46 15.91
CA PHE A 162 4.49 1.91 16.83
C PHE A 162 4.85 0.50 17.31
N GLY A 163 5.37 -0.36 16.42
CA GLY A 163 5.92 -1.67 16.79
C GLY A 163 7.04 -1.56 17.83
N VAL A 164 7.99 -0.63 17.65
CA VAL A 164 9.05 -0.36 18.64
C VAL A 164 8.46 0.12 19.97
N VAL A 165 7.47 1.02 19.94
CA VAL A 165 6.79 1.51 21.15
C VAL A 165 6.10 0.36 21.89
N LEU A 166 5.40 -0.53 21.17
CA LEU A 166 4.78 -1.72 21.77
C LEU A 166 5.82 -2.65 22.40
N ALA A 167 6.99 -2.81 21.78
CA ALA A 167 8.07 -3.60 22.36
C ALA A 167 8.62 -2.99 23.65
N ILE A 168 8.83 -1.66 23.67
CA ILE A 168 9.29 -0.93 24.86
C ILE A 168 8.24 -1.03 25.97
N ILE A 169 6.96 -0.77 25.68
CA ILE A 169 5.87 -0.86 26.65
C ILE A 169 5.75 -2.30 27.17
N GLY A 170 5.74 -3.29 26.28
CA GLY A 170 5.64 -4.70 26.67
C GLY A 170 6.80 -5.15 27.56
N SER A 171 8.02 -4.64 27.31
CA SER A 171 9.21 -4.96 28.10
C SER A 171 9.28 -4.23 29.44
N LEU A 172 8.82 -2.96 29.52
CA LEU A 172 9.02 -2.11 30.70
C LEU A 172 7.77 -1.99 31.58
N ALA A 173 6.60 -1.95 30.96
CA ALA A 173 5.32 -1.68 31.61
C ALA A 173 4.38 -2.90 31.62
N GLY A 174 4.70 -3.93 30.81
CA GLY A 174 3.99 -5.20 30.77
C GLY A 174 3.05 -5.35 29.58
N LEU A 175 2.71 -6.62 29.28
CA LEU A 175 1.94 -7.00 28.10
C LEU A 175 0.48 -6.50 28.11
N GLU A 176 -0.12 -6.32 29.29
CA GLU A 176 -1.48 -5.76 29.42
C GLU A 176 -1.55 -4.30 28.97
N ILE A 177 -0.53 -3.50 29.29
CA ILE A 177 -0.45 -2.09 28.85
C ILE A 177 -0.13 -2.03 27.36
N ALA A 178 0.69 -2.96 26.84
CA ALA A 178 0.91 -3.09 25.40
C ALA A 178 -0.38 -3.45 24.65
N LEU A 179 -1.21 -4.35 25.21
CA LEU A 179 -2.52 -4.70 24.67
C LEU A 179 -3.49 -3.51 24.63
N ALA A 180 -3.59 -2.76 25.74
CA ALA A 180 -4.39 -1.54 25.78
C ALA A 180 -3.91 -0.52 24.74
N SER A 181 -2.59 -0.35 24.63
CA SER A 181 -1.94 0.56 23.67
C SER A 181 -2.22 0.15 22.22
N ALA A 182 -2.12 -1.15 21.90
CA ALA A 182 -2.46 -1.69 20.58
C ALA A 182 -3.95 -1.46 20.23
N THR A 183 -4.84 -1.64 21.21
CA THR A 183 -6.28 -1.40 21.05
C THR A 183 -6.58 0.06 20.76
N VAL A 184 -6.01 0.98 21.56
CA VAL A 184 -6.14 2.43 21.36
C VAL A 184 -5.57 2.84 20.01
N GLY A 185 -4.37 2.36 19.67
CA GLY A 185 -3.73 2.65 18.39
C GLY A 185 -4.61 2.24 17.20
N LEU A 186 -5.14 1.01 17.19
CA LEU A 186 -6.04 0.56 16.13
C LEU A 186 -7.33 1.38 16.06
N ALA A 187 -7.96 1.66 17.21
CA ALA A 187 -9.16 2.49 17.27
C ALA A 187 -8.91 3.91 16.72
N THR A 188 -7.78 4.51 17.06
CA THR A 188 -7.37 5.82 16.52
C THR A 188 -7.19 5.76 15.01
N LEU A 189 -6.53 4.72 14.47
CA LEU A 189 -6.40 4.53 13.02
C LEU A 189 -7.76 4.39 12.33
N CYS A 190 -8.71 3.66 12.93
CA CYS A 190 -10.07 3.55 12.40
C CYS A 190 -10.78 4.90 12.36
N ILE A 191 -10.74 5.67 13.45
CA ILE A 191 -11.37 7.00 13.54
C ILE A 191 -10.77 7.95 12.49
N LEU A 192 -9.44 7.98 12.39
CA LEU A 192 -8.74 8.79 11.39
C LEU A 192 -9.12 8.34 9.97
N GLY A 193 -9.08 7.05 9.67
CA GLY A 193 -9.42 6.51 8.35
C GLY A 193 -10.85 6.85 7.94
N VAL A 194 -11.84 6.60 8.81
CA VAL A 194 -13.26 6.89 8.56
C VAL A 194 -13.52 8.38 8.40
N THR A 195 -12.79 9.23 9.11
CA THR A 195 -12.95 10.69 9.03
C THR A 195 -12.25 11.27 7.81
N LEU A 196 -11.04 10.81 7.49
CA LEU A 196 -10.24 11.34 6.37
C LEU A 196 -10.78 10.88 5.01
N LEU A 197 -11.35 9.68 4.91
CA LEU A 197 -11.86 9.14 3.65
C LEU A 197 -12.88 10.07 2.95
N PRO A 198 -13.97 10.53 3.59
CA PRO A 198 -14.92 11.44 2.93
C PRO A 198 -14.29 12.81 2.61
N ILE A 199 -13.35 13.29 3.43
CA ILE A 199 -12.63 14.54 3.18
C ILE A 199 -11.78 14.41 1.90
N GLN A 200 -11.00 13.32 1.78
CA GLN A 200 -10.17 13.07 0.61
C GLN A 200 -11.02 12.81 -0.64
N LEU A 201 -12.16 12.14 -0.51
CA LEU A 201 -13.10 11.95 -1.61
C LEU A 201 -13.61 13.29 -2.12
N PHE A 202 -14.06 14.18 -1.23
CA PHE A 202 -14.53 15.52 -1.60
C PHE A 202 -13.42 16.34 -2.27
N GLN A 203 -12.20 16.31 -1.74
CA GLN A 203 -11.04 16.99 -2.34
C GLN A 203 -10.73 16.43 -3.73
N SER A 204 -10.75 15.10 -3.89
CA SER A 204 -10.48 14.42 -5.17
C SER A 204 -11.53 14.75 -6.23
N VAL A 205 -12.82 14.81 -5.86
CA VAL A 205 -13.89 15.24 -6.78
C VAL A 205 -13.64 16.67 -7.26
N ARG A 206 -13.28 17.59 -6.35
CA ARG A 206 -12.96 18.98 -6.73
C ARG A 206 -11.73 19.06 -7.63
N GLU A 207 -10.71 18.25 -7.37
CA GLU A 207 -9.48 18.19 -8.17
C GLU A 207 -9.74 17.68 -9.59
N VAL A 208 -10.45 16.55 -9.72
CA VAL A 208 -10.82 15.97 -11.02
C VAL A 208 -11.69 16.94 -11.83
N ASN A 209 -12.68 17.58 -11.21
CA ASN A 209 -13.53 18.55 -11.89
C ASN A 209 -12.76 19.80 -12.35
N ARG A 210 -11.71 20.21 -11.61
CA ARG A 210 -10.82 21.31 -12.01
C ARG A 210 -9.88 20.93 -13.14
N PHE A 211 -9.46 19.66 -13.21
CA PHE A 211 -8.63 19.16 -14.31
C PHE A 211 -9.37 19.22 -15.66
N GLY A 212 -10.70 19.09 -15.65
CA GLY A 212 -11.54 19.39 -16.82
C GLY A 212 -11.55 18.32 -17.92
N GLY A 213 -11.13 17.08 -17.60
CA GLY A 213 -11.26 15.94 -18.50
C GLY A 213 -12.73 15.62 -18.78
N GLN A 214 -13.05 15.30 -20.04
CA GLN A 214 -14.39 14.84 -20.38
C GLN A 214 -14.62 13.44 -19.78
N PRO A 215 -15.76 13.19 -19.11
CA PRO A 215 -16.10 11.85 -18.64
C PRO A 215 -16.23 10.90 -19.82
N ASP A 216 -15.86 9.63 -19.61
CA ASP A 216 -16.13 8.58 -20.57
C ASP A 216 -17.64 8.30 -20.60
N THR A 217 -18.28 8.64 -21.71
CA THR A 217 -19.71 8.42 -21.96
C THR A 217 -19.95 7.30 -22.98
N SER A 218 -18.94 6.51 -23.31
CA SER A 218 -19.09 5.39 -24.24
C SER A 218 -19.96 4.29 -23.62
N ASP A 219 -20.80 3.66 -24.45
CA ASP A 219 -21.56 2.49 -24.04
C ASP A 219 -20.63 1.28 -23.88
N TRP A 220 -21.01 0.34 -23.01
CA TRP A 220 -20.26 -0.91 -22.85
C TRP A 220 -20.28 -1.75 -24.13
N GLU A 221 -19.11 -2.03 -24.69
CA GLU A 221 -18.97 -3.00 -25.78
C GLU A 221 -19.22 -4.43 -25.24
N THR A 222 -20.38 -5.01 -25.57
CA THR A 222 -20.72 -6.38 -25.20
C THR A 222 -20.40 -7.35 -26.35
N THR A 223 -19.28 -8.07 -26.25
CA THR A 223 -18.85 -9.04 -27.29
C THR A 223 -19.42 -10.44 -27.09
N ARG A 224 -20.11 -10.71 -25.97
CA ARG A 224 -20.79 -12.00 -25.69
C ARG A 224 -22.20 -12.09 -26.25
N SER A 225 -22.77 -10.97 -26.73
CA SER A 225 -24.14 -10.85 -27.24
C SER A 225 -24.22 -10.94 -28.77
N THR A 226 -23.11 -11.09 -29.49
CA THR A 226 -23.13 -11.45 -30.91
C THR A 226 -23.48 -12.92 -31.05
N THR A 227 -24.79 -13.22 -31.10
CA THR A 227 -25.27 -14.33 -31.90
C THR A 227 -24.59 -14.25 -33.26
N HIS A 228 -23.85 -15.31 -33.62
CA HIS A 228 -23.33 -15.52 -34.97
C HIS A 228 -24.37 -15.07 -36.00
N PRO A 229 -24.04 -14.22 -36.99
CA PRO A 229 -24.88 -14.09 -38.15
C PRO A 229 -24.98 -15.49 -38.77
N ALA A 230 -26.19 -16.04 -38.79
CA ALA A 230 -26.47 -17.24 -39.53
C ALA A 230 -25.91 -17.03 -40.94
N ALA A 231 -25.08 -17.98 -41.37
CA ALA A 231 -24.51 -18.01 -42.70
C ALA A 231 -25.58 -17.64 -43.72
N GLN A 232 -25.37 -16.51 -44.41
CA GLN A 232 -26.15 -16.10 -45.55
C GLN A 232 -25.96 -17.19 -46.61
N LYS A 233 -26.89 -18.15 -46.64
CA LYS A 233 -26.94 -19.17 -47.67
C LYS A 233 -27.20 -18.44 -48.99
N ASN A 234 -26.21 -18.52 -49.87
CA ASN A 234 -26.39 -18.35 -51.30
C ASN A 234 -27.63 -19.15 -51.74
N SER A 235 -28.67 -18.46 -52.22
CA SER A 235 -29.53 -19.03 -53.25
C SER A 235 -29.34 -18.20 -54.52
N ALA A 236 -28.45 -18.70 -55.36
CA ALA A 236 -28.54 -18.50 -56.79
C ALA A 236 -29.80 -19.23 -57.29
N ALA A 237 -30.71 -18.49 -57.93
CA ALA A 237 -31.56 -18.88 -59.06
C ALA A 237 -32.51 -17.71 -59.36
#